data_AF-A0A2R7KTZ5-F1
#
_entry.id   AF-A0A2R7KTZ5-F1
#
_cell.length_a   1.000
_cell.length_b   1.000
_cell.length_c   1.000
_cell.angle_alpha   90.00
_cell.angle_beta   90.00
_cell.angle_gamma   90.00
#
_symmetry.space_group_name_H-M   'P 1'
#
loop_
_entity.id
_entity.type
_entity.pdbx_description
1 polymer ?
#
loop_
_entity_poly.entity_id
_entity_poly.type
_entity_poly.pdbx_seq_one_letter_code
_entity_poly.pdbx_strand_id
1 'polypeptide(L)' 'MMKLTGKIILKPFATGSKSDHDAVYLETATGDYLLQQKEDNPFECSNLESFAGKNVTVEGELTDYLFIANGVTEVE' A
#
# COMPACT_ATOMS: atom_id res chain seq x y z
N MET A 1 9.89 11.85 -6.16
CA MET A 1 8.88 10.83 -6.49
C MET A 1 9.59 9.57 -6.95
N MET A 2 9.36 8.48 -6.21
CA MET A 2 9.88 7.14 -6.44
C MET A 2 8.76 6.27 -7.02
N LYS A 3 9.10 5.29 -7.87
CA LYS A 3 8.14 4.32 -8.40
C LYS A 3 8.53 2.93 -7.96
N LEU A 4 7.57 2.16 -7.46
CA LEU A 4 7.73 0.76 -7.12
C LEU A 4 6.68 -0.06 -7.85
N THR A 5 7.10 -1.20 -8.37
CA THR A 5 6.20 -2.19 -8.97
C THR A 5 6.19 -3.41 -8.09
N GLY A 6 5.01 -3.90 -7.79
CA GLY A 6 4.83 -5.02 -6.88
C GLY A 6 3.40 -5.52 -6.87
N LYS A 7 3.15 -6.52 -6.05
CA LYS A 7 1.83 -7.08 -5.85
C LYS A 7 1.18 -6.46 -4.63
N ILE A 8 -0.09 -6.10 -4.75
CA ILE A 8 -0.86 -5.67 -3.58
C ILE A 8 -1.31 -6.88 -2.79
N ILE A 9 -1.01 -6.89 -1.51
CA ILE A 9 -1.42 -7.95 -0.58
C ILE A 9 -2.03 -7.33 0.68
N LEU A 10 -2.98 -8.04 1.29
CA LEU A 10 -3.53 -7.68 2.59
C LEU A 10 -2.78 -8.45 3.65
N LYS A 11 -2.26 -7.75 4.66
CA LYS A 11 -1.62 -8.36 5.82
C LYS A 11 -2.20 -7.78 7.11
N PRO A 12 -2.31 -8.59 8.16
CA PRO A 12 -2.70 -8.08 9.47
C PRO A 12 -1.63 -7.10 9.96
N PHE A 13 -2.06 -5.89 10.30
CA PHE A 13 -1.25 -4.84 10.87
C PHE A 13 -1.51 -4.75 12.37
N ALA A 14 -0.43 -4.53 13.12
CA ALA A 14 -0.48 -4.37 14.58
C ALA A 14 -1.15 -5.56 15.33
N THR A 15 -0.88 -6.78 14.86
CA THR A 15 -1.37 -8.04 15.45
C THR A 15 -1.13 -8.09 16.96
N GLY A 16 -2.19 -8.27 17.74
CA GLY A 16 -2.13 -8.30 19.21
C GLY A 16 -2.21 -6.95 19.92
N SER A 17 -2.48 -5.86 19.19
CA SER A 17 -2.79 -4.54 19.77
C SER A 17 -4.29 -4.21 19.62
N LYS A 18 -4.75 -3.13 20.28
CA LYS A 18 -6.12 -2.62 20.09
C LYS A 18 -6.40 -2.12 18.66
N SER A 19 -5.38 -2.04 17.83
CA SER A 19 -5.42 -1.58 16.43
C SER A 19 -5.16 -2.72 15.45
N ASP A 20 -5.42 -3.97 15.84
CA ASP A 20 -5.35 -5.13 14.94
C ASP A 20 -6.38 -4.94 13.81
N HIS A 21 -5.87 -4.66 12.60
CA HIS A 21 -6.68 -4.49 11.40
C HIS A 21 -5.90 -4.96 10.19
N ASP A 22 -6.59 -5.37 9.13
CA ASP A 22 -5.92 -5.64 7.85
C ASP A 22 -5.45 -4.32 7.24
N ALA A 23 -4.22 -4.31 6.75
CA ALA A 23 -3.67 -3.17 6.02
C ALA A 23 -3.14 -3.62 4.66
N VAL A 24 -3.11 -2.68 3.73
CA VAL A 24 -2.62 -2.92 2.39
C VAL A 24 -1.10 -2.80 2.36
N TYR A 25 -0.45 -3.81 1.80
CA TYR A 25 0.99 -3.84 1.59
C TYR A 25 1.31 -3.98 0.10
N LEU A 26 2.40 -3.35 -0.31
CA LEU A 26 3.05 -3.56 -1.59
C LEU A 26 4.19 -4.56 -1.42
N GLU A 27 3.98 -5.78 -1.90
CA GLU A 27 5.00 -6.83 -1.99
C GLU A 27 5.88 -6.59 -3.21
N THR A 28 7.15 -6.30 -2.98
CA THR A 28 8.15 -6.07 -4.03
C THR A 28 9.29 -7.08 -3.90
N ALA A 29 10.16 -7.16 -4.91
CA ALA A 29 11.33 -8.03 -4.86
C ALA A 29 12.31 -7.68 -3.72
N THR A 30 12.27 -6.45 -3.19
CA THR A 30 13.16 -5.97 -2.12
C THR A 30 12.54 -6.10 -0.73
N GLY A 31 11.24 -6.42 -0.64
CA GLY A 31 10.50 -6.51 0.61
C GLY A 31 9.09 -5.94 0.49
N ASP A 32 8.40 -5.92 1.63
CA ASP A 32 7.00 -5.50 1.72
C ASP A 32 6.91 -4.16 2.41
N TYR A 33 6.17 -3.24 1.79
CA TYR A 33 5.97 -1.90 2.31
C TYR A 33 4.50 -1.69 2.62
N LEU A 34 4.20 -1.13 3.80
CA LEU A 34 2.86 -0.68 4.14
C LEU A 34 2.46 0.40 3.13
N LEU A 35 1.39 0.17 2.39
CA LEU A 35 0.95 1.07 1.34
C LEU A 35 -0.15 1.97 1.88
N GLN A 36 0.07 3.27 1.79
CA GLN A 36 -0.92 4.27 2.15
C GLN A 36 -1.13 5.18 0.96
N GLN A 37 -2.38 5.39 0.55
CA GLN A 37 -2.66 6.40 -0.45
C GLN A 37 -2.45 7.78 0.19
N LYS A 38 -1.85 8.71 -0.54
CA LYS A 38 -1.80 10.10 -0.11
C LYS A 38 -3.24 10.61 -0.11
N GLU A 39 -3.85 10.58 1.06
CA GLU A 39 -5.18 11.11 1.27
C GLU A 39 -5.08 12.60 1.54
N ASP A 40 -5.58 13.41 0.62
CA ASP A 40 -5.90 14.82 0.91
C ASP A 40 -7.14 14.93 1.81
N ASN A 41 -7.90 13.83 2.00
CA ASN A 41 -9.10 13.76 2.83
C ASN A 41 -9.15 12.46 3.67
N PRO A 42 -9.12 12.53 5.01
CA PRO A 42 -9.10 11.36 5.91
C PRO A 42 -10.42 10.56 5.96
N PHE A 43 -11.43 10.94 5.18
CA PHE A 43 -12.71 10.24 5.06
C PHE A 43 -12.89 9.56 3.69
N GLU A 44 -11.97 9.75 2.75
CA GLU A 44 -12.00 8.98 1.50
C GLU A 44 -11.38 7.62 1.77
N CYS A 45 -12.17 6.55 1.69
CA CYS A 45 -11.62 5.20 1.77
C CYS A 45 -10.70 4.99 0.56
N SER A 46 -9.40 4.98 0.81
CA SER A 46 -8.39 4.56 -0.15
C SER A 46 -8.76 3.20 -0.76
N ASN A 47 -9.03 3.19 -2.07
CA ASN A 47 -9.50 2.00 -2.79
C ASN A 47 -8.37 1.00 -3.11
N LEU A 48 -7.29 1.04 -2.32
CA LEU A 48 -6.12 0.19 -2.48
C LEU A 48 -6.46 -1.29 -2.30
N GLU A 49 -7.44 -1.59 -1.44
CA GLU A 49 -7.95 -2.94 -1.22
C GLU A 49 -8.55 -3.56 -2.49
N SER A 50 -9.12 -2.77 -3.40
CA SER A 50 -9.61 -3.27 -4.70
C SER A 50 -8.50 -3.77 -5.62
N PHE A 51 -7.25 -3.40 -5.34
CA PHE A 51 -6.09 -3.92 -6.06
C PHE A 51 -5.50 -5.16 -5.41
N ALA A 52 -6.06 -5.65 -4.29
CA ALA A 52 -5.55 -6.84 -3.61
C ALA A 52 -5.45 -8.04 -4.57
N GLY A 53 -4.27 -8.67 -4.57
CA GLY A 53 -3.91 -9.77 -5.45
C GLY A 53 -3.38 -9.35 -6.82
N LYS A 54 -3.48 -8.07 -7.20
CA LYS A 54 -3.04 -7.55 -8.50
C LYS A 54 -1.63 -7.01 -8.44
N ASN A 55 -0.94 -7.06 -9.58
CA ASN A 55 0.31 -6.33 -9.75
C ASN A 55 -0.02 -4.88 -10.08
N VAL A 56 0.65 -3.95 -9.40
CA VAL A 56 0.49 -2.52 -9.63
C VAL A 56 1.85 -1.84 -9.66
N THR A 57 1.91 -0.72 -10.35
CA THR A 57 2.96 0.27 -10.18
C THR A 57 2.42 1.41 -9.35
N VAL A 58 3.11 1.72 -8.26
CA VAL A 58 2.80 2.83 -7.36
C VAL A 58 3.87 3.89 -7.42
N GLU A 59 3.44 5.15 -7.49
CA GLU A 59 4.30 6.32 -7.57
C GLU A 59 4.12 7.15 -6.31
N GLY A 60 5.20 7.44 -5.61
CA GLY A 60 5.08 7.89 -4.23
C GLY A 60 6.38 8.28 -3.55
N GLU A 61 6.32 8.28 -2.22
CA GLU A 61 7.45 8.51 -1.33
C GLU A 61 7.54 7.33 -0.35
N LEU A 62 8.72 6.70 -0.29
CA LEU A 62 9.00 5.64 0.67
C LEU A 62 9.65 6.23 1.92
N THR A 63 9.07 5.96 3.09
CA THR A 63 9.58 6.35 4.41
C THR A 63 9.69 5.12 5.29
N ASP A 64 10.91 4.63 5.49
CA ASP A 64 11.19 3.41 6.26
C ASP A 64 10.38 2.20 5.73
N TYR A 65 9.29 1.83 6.40
CA TYR A 65 8.38 0.75 6.00
C TYR A 65 7.07 1.22 5.35
N LEU A 66 6.81 2.54 5.31
CA LEU A 66 5.58 3.15 4.79
C LEU A 66 5.81 3.75 3.40
N PHE A 67 5.05 3.32 2.41
CA PHE A 67 5.02 3.91 1.07
C PHE A 67 3.76 4.76 0.88
N ILE A 68 3.95 6.07 0.76
CA ILE A 68 2.88 7.03 0.50
C ILE A 68 2.68 7.14 -1.01
N ALA A 69 1.65 6.48 -1.53
CA ALA A 69 1.31 6.46 -2.95
C ALA A 69 0.54 7.73 -3.35
N ASN A 70 1.11 8.52 -4.25
CA ASN A 70 0.44 9.60 -4.95
C ASN A 70 -0.41 9.08 -6.13
N GLY A 71 -0.06 7.91 -6.68
CA GLY A 71 -0.78 7.29 -7.79
C GLY A 71 -0.54 5.78 -7.83
N VAL A 72 -1.57 5.04 -8.20
CA VAL A 72 -1.54 3.56 -8.34
C VAL A 72 -2.06 3.23 -9.73
N THR A 73 -1.37 2.35 -10.44
CA THR A 73 -1.79 1.86 -11.76
C THR A 73 -1.62 0.36 -11.81
N GLU A 74 -2.69 -0.35 -12.13
CA GLU A 74 -2.64 -1.79 -12.37
C GLU A 74 -1.76 -2.10 -13.58
N VAL A 75 -0.92 -3.12 -13.46
CA VAL A 75 -0.12 -3.65 -14.56
C VAL A 75 -0.52 -5.10 -14.80
N GLU A 76 -0.87 -5.42 -16.05
CA GLU A 76 -1.23 -6.78 -16.50
C GLU A 76 -0.05 -7.76 -16.43
#